data_AF-A0A811JUV0-F1
#
_entry.id   AF-A0A811JUV0-F1
#
_cell.length_a   1.000
_cell.length_b   1.000
_cell.length_c   1.000
_cell.angle_alpha   90.00
_cell.angle_beta   90.00
_cell.angle_gamma   90.00
#
_symmetry.space_group_name_H-M   'P 1'
#
loop_
_entity.id
_entity.type
_entity.pdbx_description
1 polymer ?
#
loop_
_entity_poly.entity_id
_entity_poly.type
_entity_poly.pdbx_seq_one_letter_code
_entity_poly.pdbx_strand_id
1 'polypeptide(L)'
;MNDNPAEVIFDGPPKSPSIDFAGFSIPELPRGKVLKLALAGPWDDPIYMGLNAIEIFCSNGARAEVENIESDANEEYGNLKNLLHCATCVSTDARDMWMCKYERVHLPVNLSLTFKEPTTIAMIRIWNYSESRVYALRGVRRMKMFLDEECIFNGEINCAFVDFDRRPLGDTILFTTNDEILTAIAQNDIFLNTVDEIPSLGSQMDLLSVEPSTSATMSPMLSPLTDTSIQRPLTGATSIHSSSSDINLAVSEKAVQINDVPTSIKFIEREEIHSDDEENLSEHFLENESGEGFVRGKLFHLELTANWGFPDAIGLTGIQFLGKDGEPLDNLDCTVRCSNDDESDDAKRLLNNRNLTCHPEDMFLTSFDVNKPAPTLSFQFAENIEISGISIWNYNATQELACAGVKCMQIYMNGKPIVNTVILRKAPGYVFFDYVQDIMFDRCHLFRPLTSRPSTNSISAFIFQVRLLSSWGDEFYIGLNGIELYNRRNQIIKLRPQNLAAFPESVNILPAVERDPRTSEKLIDGVNDTTKPQHMWLTPALPNSYARVFVIFDTPTYVSRIRIFNYRKTPTRGVRHVAISADDLIIYSGEVPLSTSADTGVLDVSLRELEDY
;
A
#
# COMPACT_ATOMS: atom_id res chain seq x y z
N MET A 1 52.09 -36.13 -29.29
CA MET A 1 52.17 -34.87 -30.05
C MET A 1 50.90 -34.85 -30.90
N ASN A 2 49.70 -34.65 -30.34
CA ASN A 2 49.16 -33.45 -29.69
C ASN A 2 49.40 -32.18 -30.51
N ASP A 3 48.39 -31.79 -31.30
CA ASP A 3 47.97 -30.40 -31.46
C ASP A 3 46.46 -30.38 -31.76
N ASN A 4 45.69 -29.90 -30.77
CA ASN A 4 44.26 -29.60 -30.84
C ASN A 4 44.08 -28.23 -31.54
N PRO A 5 43.09 -28.04 -32.43
CA PRO A 5 42.65 -26.71 -32.80
C PRO A 5 41.71 -26.15 -31.72
N ALA A 6 41.95 -24.90 -31.34
CA ALA A 6 41.32 -24.18 -30.25
C ALA A 6 39.80 -24.02 -30.40
N GLU A 7 39.06 -24.26 -29.32
CA GLU A 7 37.68 -23.86 -29.12
C GLU A 7 37.58 -22.33 -29.11
N VAL A 8 36.70 -21.79 -29.95
CA VAL A 8 36.29 -20.39 -29.93
C VAL A 8 35.24 -20.24 -28.82
N ILE A 9 35.64 -19.62 -27.71
CA ILE A 9 34.74 -19.21 -26.63
C ILE A 9 33.92 -18.02 -27.14
N PHE A 10 32.60 -18.22 -27.29
CA PHE A 10 31.66 -17.11 -27.44
C PHE A 10 31.42 -16.51 -26.05
N ASP A 11 32.02 -15.36 -25.76
CA ASP A 11 31.62 -14.53 -24.62
C ASP A 11 30.16 -14.12 -24.83
N GLY A 12 29.31 -14.46 -23.86
CA GLY A 12 27.92 -14.00 -23.80
C GLY A 12 27.84 -12.47 -23.68
N PRO A 13 26.65 -11.87 -23.89
CA PRO A 13 26.48 -10.43 -23.78
C PRO A 13 26.92 -9.94 -22.39
N PRO A 14 27.52 -8.75 -22.28
CA PRO A 14 28.01 -8.24 -21.01
C PRO A 14 26.86 -8.22 -20.00
N LYS A 15 27.09 -8.86 -18.85
CA LYS A 15 26.20 -8.79 -17.69
C LYS A 15 25.92 -7.31 -17.42
N SER A 16 24.64 -6.94 -17.39
CA SER A 16 24.22 -5.64 -16.88
C SER A 16 24.81 -5.45 -15.47
N PRO A 17 25.33 -4.26 -15.15
CA PRO A 17 25.88 -4.02 -13.82
C PRO A 17 24.75 -4.18 -12.80
N SER A 18 24.89 -5.17 -11.92
CA SER A 18 24.09 -5.29 -10.71
C SER A 18 24.32 -4.02 -9.89
N ILE A 19 23.30 -3.15 -9.80
CA ILE A 19 23.34 -1.97 -8.94
C ILE A 19 23.20 -2.49 -7.51
N ASP A 20 24.30 -2.45 -6.77
CA ASP A 20 24.37 -2.69 -5.35
C ASP A 20 23.61 -1.55 -4.63
N PHE A 21 22.54 -1.86 -3.90
CA PHE A 21 21.73 -0.87 -3.15
C PHE A 21 22.17 -0.74 -1.68
N ALA A 22 23.22 -1.45 -1.27
CA ALA A 22 23.76 -1.34 0.09
C ALA A 22 24.81 -0.22 0.16
N GLY A 23 24.46 0.94 0.75
CA GLY A 23 25.46 1.90 1.24
C GLY A 23 25.33 3.37 0.82
N PHE A 24 24.22 3.82 0.23
CA PHE A 24 24.03 5.24 -0.09
C PHE A 24 23.56 6.05 1.14
N SER A 25 24.32 7.08 1.52
CA SER A 25 23.94 8.04 2.58
C SER A 25 23.83 9.46 1.99
N ILE A 26 22.77 10.19 2.34
CA ILE A 26 22.61 11.59 1.94
C ILE A 26 23.76 12.41 2.56
N PRO A 27 24.53 13.17 1.77
CA PRO A 27 25.65 13.95 2.28
C PRO A 27 25.17 15.18 3.06
N GLU A 28 25.96 15.63 4.03
CA GLU A 28 25.69 16.86 4.77
C GLU A 28 26.25 18.07 4.02
N LEU A 29 25.40 19.08 3.78
CA LEU A 29 25.72 20.35 3.12
C LEU A 29 26.58 20.22 1.85
N PRO A 30 26.12 19.46 0.82
CA PRO A 30 26.86 19.29 -0.41
C PRO A 30 27.03 20.64 -1.13
N ARG A 31 28.20 20.87 -1.73
CA ARG A 31 28.53 22.11 -2.43
C ARG A 31 28.98 21.83 -3.86
N GLY A 32 28.40 22.55 -4.81
CA GLY A 32 28.77 22.44 -6.21
C GLY A 32 28.10 23.48 -7.09
N LYS A 33 28.32 23.40 -8.40
CA LYS A 33 27.86 24.38 -9.38
C LYS A 33 26.73 23.87 -10.27
N VAL A 34 26.71 22.58 -10.61
CA VAL A 34 25.73 21.99 -11.51
C VAL A 34 24.95 20.90 -10.78
N LEU A 35 23.64 21.11 -10.63
CA LEU A 35 22.71 20.14 -10.07
C LEU A 35 21.96 19.44 -11.21
N LYS A 36 22.12 18.12 -11.32
CA LYS A 36 21.45 17.27 -12.30
C LYS A 36 20.41 16.39 -11.63
N LEU A 37 19.16 16.46 -12.09
CA LEU A 37 18.03 15.64 -11.64
C LEU A 37 17.71 14.60 -12.71
N ALA A 38 18.00 13.33 -12.42
CA ALA A 38 17.65 12.19 -13.27
C ALA A 38 16.29 11.62 -12.87
N LEU A 39 15.28 11.84 -13.71
CA LEU A 39 13.89 11.44 -13.52
C LEU A 39 13.68 10.03 -14.10
N ALA A 40 13.47 9.03 -13.23
CA ALA A 40 13.58 7.62 -13.60
C ALA A 40 12.24 6.92 -13.87
N GLY A 41 11.10 7.59 -13.69
CA GLY A 41 9.77 7.05 -14.01
C GLY A 41 8.64 7.82 -13.33
N PRO A 42 7.42 7.83 -13.91
CA PRO A 42 6.25 8.42 -13.28
C PRO A 42 5.57 7.45 -12.30
N TRP A 43 4.46 7.86 -11.68
CA TRP A 43 3.69 7.01 -10.77
C TRP A 43 2.89 5.92 -11.50
N ASP A 44 2.08 6.29 -12.50
CA ASP A 44 1.28 5.31 -13.28
C ASP A 44 0.87 5.82 -14.69
N ASP A 45 1.45 6.92 -15.19
CA ASP A 45 1.21 7.35 -16.58
C ASP A 45 2.19 6.64 -17.54
N PRO A 46 1.70 5.96 -18.59
CA PRO A 46 2.56 5.22 -19.50
C PRO A 46 3.33 6.09 -20.52
N ILE A 47 2.97 7.36 -20.66
CA ILE A 47 3.41 8.22 -21.78
C ILE A 47 4.04 9.52 -21.30
N TYR A 48 3.63 10.06 -20.14
CA TYR A 48 4.06 11.40 -19.70
C TYR A 48 4.65 11.40 -18.30
N MET A 49 5.62 12.30 -18.10
CA MET A 49 6.23 12.57 -16.79
C MET A 49 6.36 14.07 -16.58
N GLY A 50 6.08 14.59 -15.39
CA GLY A 50 6.17 16.03 -15.14
C GLY A 50 6.44 16.41 -13.69
N LEU A 51 6.73 17.69 -13.49
CA LEU A 51 6.96 18.33 -12.20
C LEU A 51 6.24 19.69 -12.19
N ASN A 52 5.88 20.17 -11.01
CA ASN A 52 5.30 21.49 -10.84
C ASN A 52 6.37 22.53 -10.49
N ALA A 53 7.12 22.30 -9.41
CA ALA A 53 8.15 23.24 -8.98
C ALA A 53 9.31 22.56 -8.24
N ILE A 54 10.45 23.23 -8.21
CA ILE A 54 11.67 22.88 -7.49
C ILE A 54 12.17 24.14 -6.80
N GLU A 55 12.35 24.06 -5.50
CA GLU A 55 12.90 25.13 -4.67
C GLU A 55 14.17 24.64 -3.98
N ILE A 56 15.21 25.48 -3.98
CA ILE A 56 16.53 25.12 -3.46
C ILE A 56 16.96 26.21 -2.49
N PHE A 57 17.25 25.81 -1.25
CA PHE A 57 17.75 26.70 -0.21
C PHE A 57 19.22 26.41 0.09
N CYS A 58 19.96 27.49 0.27
CA CYS A 58 21.37 27.49 0.58
C CYS A 58 21.61 27.40 2.10
N SER A 59 22.85 27.07 2.47
CA SER A 59 23.31 27.08 3.88
C SER A 59 23.13 28.41 4.63
N ASN A 60 22.93 29.53 3.94
CA ASN A 60 22.64 30.83 4.55
C ASN A 60 21.13 31.11 4.70
N GLY A 61 20.27 30.13 4.39
CA GLY A 61 18.82 30.26 4.43
C GLY A 61 18.18 30.92 3.21
N ALA A 62 18.96 31.53 2.30
CA ALA A 62 18.43 32.15 1.09
C ALA A 62 18.17 31.12 -0.02
N ARG A 63 17.32 31.47 -1.00
CA ARG A 63 17.12 30.66 -2.21
C ARG A 63 18.35 30.71 -3.11
N ALA A 64 18.68 29.58 -3.75
CA ALA A 64 19.79 29.50 -4.69
C ALA A 64 19.52 30.32 -5.96
N GLU A 65 20.53 31.06 -6.43
CA GLU A 65 20.48 31.77 -7.72
C GLU A 65 20.85 30.80 -8.86
N VAL A 66 19.84 30.39 -9.63
CA VAL A 66 20.01 29.53 -10.81
C VAL A 66 20.19 30.40 -12.06
N GLU A 67 21.30 30.23 -12.76
CA GLU A 67 21.62 30.93 -14.01
C GLU A 67 20.85 30.33 -15.19
N ASN A 68 20.79 28.99 -15.27
CA ASN A 68 20.12 28.29 -16.36
C ASN A 68 19.53 26.94 -15.91
N ILE A 69 18.49 26.50 -16.61
CA ILE A 69 17.89 25.17 -16.50
C ILE A 69 17.72 24.58 -17.90
N GLU A 70 18.18 23.35 -18.09
CA GLU A 70 18.14 22.61 -19.35
C GLU A 70 17.52 21.23 -19.13
N SER A 71 16.92 20.67 -20.18
CA SER A 71 16.32 19.34 -20.19
C SER A 71 16.82 18.59 -21.44
N ASP A 72 17.02 17.29 -21.31
CA ASP A 72 17.38 16.40 -22.42
C ASP A 72 16.17 15.64 -23.01
N ALA A 73 14.94 16.04 -22.64
CA ALA A 73 13.74 15.37 -23.09
C ALA A 73 13.46 15.59 -24.59
N ASN A 74 12.95 14.56 -25.26
CA ASN A 74 12.67 14.60 -26.70
C ASN A 74 11.48 15.51 -27.06
N GLU A 75 10.43 15.49 -26.22
CA GLU A 75 9.21 16.29 -26.39
C GLU A 75 8.80 16.88 -25.04
N GLU A 76 8.64 18.21 -24.98
CA GLU A 76 8.33 18.96 -23.77
C GLU A 76 7.07 19.81 -23.92
N TYR A 77 6.34 19.97 -22.81
CA TYR A 77 5.12 20.76 -22.67
C TYR A 77 5.23 21.65 -21.43
N GLY A 78 4.74 22.89 -21.54
CA GLY A 78 4.92 23.91 -20.51
C GLY A 78 6.29 24.58 -20.58
N ASN A 79 6.54 25.56 -19.70
CA ASN A 79 7.81 26.30 -19.68
C ASN A 79 8.72 25.74 -18.56
N LEU A 80 9.87 25.20 -18.94
CA LEU A 80 10.85 24.64 -18.01
C LEU A 80 11.29 25.63 -16.91
N LYS A 81 11.31 26.93 -17.22
CA LYS A 81 11.67 27.98 -16.23
C LYS A 81 10.64 28.14 -15.12
N ASN A 82 9.40 27.69 -15.33
CA ASN A 82 8.36 27.76 -14.30
C ASN A 82 8.68 26.83 -13.12
N LEU A 83 9.46 25.77 -13.33
CA LEU A 83 9.92 24.91 -12.24
C LEU A 83 10.65 25.70 -11.14
N LEU A 84 11.32 26.79 -11.49
CA LEU A 84 12.07 27.62 -10.53
C LEU A 84 11.23 28.76 -9.94
N HIS A 85 9.97 28.90 -10.37
CA HIS A 85 9.10 29.97 -9.92
C HIS A 85 8.19 29.49 -8.78
N CYS A 86 8.57 29.81 -7.54
CA CYS A 86 7.80 29.38 -6.36
C CYS A 86 6.34 29.89 -6.35
N ALA A 87 5.96 30.95 -7.08
CA ALA A 87 4.57 31.41 -7.09
C ALA A 87 3.60 30.43 -7.77
N THR A 88 4.11 29.51 -8.61
CA THR A 88 3.30 28.52 -9.34
C THR A 88 3.33 27.13 -8.70
N CYS A 89 4.06 26.92 -7.60
CA CYS A 89 4.25 25.59 -6.98
C CYS A 89 2.96 24.89 -6.47
N VAL A 90 1.86 25.64 -6.37
CA VAL A 90 0.53 25.13 -6.01
C VAL A 90 -0.48 25.25 -7.15
N SER A 91 -0.05 25.72 -8.33
CA SER A 91 -0.91 25.86 -9.49
C SER A 91 -1.33 24.48 -10.00
N THR A 92 -2.59 24.37 -10.39
CA THR A 92 -3.15 23.21 -11.08
C THR A 92 -3.29 23.48 -12.59
N ASP A 93 -2.91 24.67 -13.07
CA ASP A 93 -2.92 24.99 -14.50
C ASP A 93 -1.73 24.30 -15.20
N ALA A 94 -2.02 23.43 -16.16
CA ALA A 94 -1.02 22.71 -16.94
C ALA A 94 0.04 23.62 -17.60
N ARG A 95 -0.28 24.90 -17.85
CA ARG A 95 0.66 25.89 -18.44
C ARG A 95 1.74 26.36 -17.46
N ASP A 96 1.48 26.24 -16.16
CA ASP A 96 2.40 26.64 -15.11
C ASP A 96 3.38 25.52 -14.72
N MET A 97 3.09 24.29 -15.12
CA MET A 97 3.90 23.11 -14.84
C MET A 97 4.76 22.71 -16.04
N TRP A 98 5.74 21.83 -15.80
CA TRP A 98 6.55 21.24 -16.87
C TRP A 98 6.25 19.73 -16.98
N MET A 99 6.14 19.26 -18.21
CA MET A 99 5.89 17.86 -18.54
C MET A 99 6.68 17.47 -19.77
N CYS A 100 7.14 16.24 -19.84
CA CYS A 100 7.76 15.66 -21.01
C CYS A 100 7.15 14.31 -21.37
N LYS A 101 7.37 13.89 -22.60
CA LYS A 101 7.05 12.53 -23.04
C LYS A 101 8.08 11.55 -22.47
N TYR A 102 7.59 10.49 -21.85
CA TYR A 102 8.36 9.39 -21.29
C TYR A 102 8.12 8.12 -22.12
N GLU A 103 9.10 7.75 -22.93
CA GLU A 103 9.08 6.48 -23.68
C GLU A 103 9.81 5.43 -22.84
N ARG A 104 9.16 4.30 -22.53
CA ARG A 104 9.57 3.26 -21.57
C ARG A 104 10.87 2.49 -21.91
N VAL A 105 11.83 3.09 -22.61
CA VAL A 105 13.05 2.44 -23.10
C VAL A 105 14.30 3.10 -22.51
N HIS A 106 14.63 2.65 -21.30
CA HIS A 106 15.98 2.56 -20.70
C HIS A 106 16.80 3.79 -20.31
N LEU A 107 16.33 5.04 -20.42
CA LEU A 107 17.11 6.19 -19.91
C LEU A 107 16.25 7.17 -19.09
N PRO A 108 16.73 7.64 -17.93
CA PRO A 108 16.06 8.70 -17.19
C PRO A 108 16.14 10.02 -17.96
N VAL A 109 15.09 10.84 -17.86
CA VAL A 109 15.11 12.22 -18.36
C VAL A 109 15.91 13.07 -17.38
N ASN A 110 16.85 13.88 -17.86
CA ASN A 110 17.74 14.68 -17.03
C ASN A 110 17.42 16.16 -17.13
N LEU A 111 17.14 16.77 -15.98
CA LEU A 111 17.11 18.22 -15.81
C LEU A 111 18.45 18.70 -15.25
N SER A 112 19.09 19.67 -15.90
CA SER A 112 20.38 20.23 -15.47
C SER A 112 20.23 21.69 -15.08
N LEU A 113 20.49 22.01 -13.82
CA LEU A 113 20.43 23.34 -13.25
C LEU A 113 21.85 23.85 -13.00
N THR A 114 22.20 25.01 -13.54
CA THR A 114 23.49 25.66 -13.31
C THR A 114 23.32 26.82 -12.34
N PHE A 115 23.99 26.77 -11.19
CA PHE A 115 24.03 27.89 -10.26
C PHE A 115 25.00 28.97 -10.75
N LYS A 116 24.65 30.23 -10.47
CA LYS A 116 25.50 31.39 -10.82
C LYS A 116 26.86 31.32 -10.13
N GLU A 117 26.89 30.85 -8.88
CA GLU A 117 28.10 30.59 -8.10
C GLU A 117 28.04 29.21 -7.44
N PRO A 118 29.18 28.56 -7.14
CA PRO A 118 29.20 27.29 -6.43
C PRO A 118 28.48 27.39 -5.07
N THR A 119 27.35 26.70 -4.96
CA THR A 119 26.35 26.86 -3.91
C THR A 119 26.37 25.67 -2.98
N THR A 120 26.32 25.92 -1.67
CA THR A 120 26.15 24.90 -0.64
C THR A 120 24.67 24.71 -0.35
N ILE A 121 24.13 23.54 -0.69
CA ILE A 121 22.71 23.22 -0.60
C ILE A 121 22.38 22.74 0.82
N ALA A 122 21.34 23.31 1.42
CA ALA A 122 20.84 22.91 2.74
C ALA A 122 19.49 22.18 2.67
N MET A 123 18.63 22.56 1.72
CA MET A 123 17.32 21.95 1.53
C MET A 123 16.91 22.04 0.06
N ILE A 124 16.33 20.96 -0.48
CA ILE A 124 15.64 20.96 -1.77
C ILE A 124 14.19 20.57 -1.51
N ARG A 125 13.25 21.31 -2.08
CA ARG A 125 11.82 21.04 -2.01
C ARG A 125 11.26 20.85 -3.42
N ILE A 126 10.48 19.79 -3.61
CA ILE A 126 9.92 19.41 -4.91
C ILE A 126 8.40 19.36 -4.83
N TRP A 127 7.74 20.01 -5.75
CA TRP A 127 6.31 19.84 -6.01
C TRP A 127 6.13 19.02 -7.27
N ASN A 128 5.45 17.91 -7.11
CA ASN A 128 5.19 16.98 -8.20
C ASN A 128 4.04 17.46 -9.10
N TYR A 129 3.87 16.88 -10.28
CA TYR A 129 2.85 17.31 -11.25
C TYR A 129 1.43 17.25 -10.66
N SER A 130 0.70 18.36 -10.64
CA SER A 130 -0.52 18.52 -9.83
C SER A 130 -1.70 19.13 -10.60
N GLU A 131 -1.84 18.85 -11.89
CA GLU A 131 -2.95 19.37 -12.72
C GLU A 131 -4.32 18.93 -12.21
N SER A 132 -4.45 17.65 -11.86
CA SER A 132 -5.64 17.09 -11.24
C SER A 132 -5.24 15.83 -10.51
N ARG A 133 -6.15 15.27 -9.69
CA ARG A 133 -5.94 13.98 -9.04
C ARG A 133 -5.58 12.85 -10.02
N VAL A 134 -6.16 12.86 -11.22
CA VAL A 134 -5.90 11.85 -12.25
C VAL A 134 -4.53 12.08 -12.89
N TYR A 135 -4.20 13.33 -13.16
CA TYR A 135 -2.93 13.69 -13.80
C TYR A 135 -1.75 13.72 -12.83
N ALA A 136 -1.98 13.68 -11.52
CA ALA A 136 -0.93 13.51 -10.52
C ALA A 136 -0.11 12.22 -10.75
N LEU A 137 -0.70 11.22 -11.41
CA LEU A 137 -0.01 9.98 -11.81
C LEU A 137 1.09 10.21 -12.86
N ARG A 138 1.11 11.36 -13.55
CA ARG A 138 2.20 11.84 -14.41
C ARG A 138 3.37 12.38 -13.61
N GLY A 139 3.22 12.55 -12.30
CA GLY A 139 4.30 13.02 -11.44
C GLY A 139 5.49 12.07 -11.42
N VAL A 140 6.70 12.61 -11.28
CA VAL A 140 7.93 11.83 -11.10
C VAL A 140 7.83 10.99 -9.82
N ARG A 141 8.01 9.67 -9.93
CA ARG A 141 8.04 8.76 -8.78
C ARG A 141 9.46 8.52 -8.27
N ARG A 142 10.43 8.29 -9.16
CA ARG A 142 11.82 7.99 -8.79
C ARG A 142 12.77 9.05 -9.32
N MET A 143 13.63 9.57 -8.45
CA MET A 143 14.57 10.63 -8.80
C MET A 143 15.95 10.36 -8.19
N LYS A 144 16.99 10.58 -9.01
CA LYS A 144 18.38 10.71 -8.54
C LYS A 144 18.87 12.13 -8.76
N MET A 145 19.62 12.66 -7.81
CA MET A 145 20.22 13.99 -7.91
C MET A 145 21.73 13.89 -7.84
N PHE A 146 22.41 14.59 -8.72
CA PHE A 146 23.86 14.69 -8.75
C PHE A 146 24.28 16.16 -8.65
N LEU A 147 25.25 16.46 -7.80
CA LEU A 147 25.87 17.77 -7.71
C LEU A 147 27.32 17.64 -8.15
N ASP A 148 27.68 18.28 -9.26
CA ASP A 148 29.00 18.14 -9.91
C ASP A 148 29.45 16.66 -10.04
N GLU A 149 28.55 15.80 -10.54
CA GLU A 149 28.71 14.34 -10.70
C GLU A 149 28.67 13.49 -9.42
N GLU A 150 28.60 14.09 -8.23
CA GLU A 150 28.41 13.34 -6.99
C GLU A 150 26.92 13.13 -6.69
N CYS A 151 26.52 11.87 -6.47
CA CYS A 151 25.14 11.56 -6.11
C CYS A 151 24.80 12.11 -4.71
N ILE A 152 23.87 13.06 -4.62
CA ILE A 152 23.43 13.66 -3.35
C ILE A 152 22.06 13.14 -2.89
N PHE A 153 21.26 12.58 -3.80
CA PHE A 153 19.96 11.98 -3.46
C PHE A 153 19.62 10.84 -4.41
N ASN A 154 19.01 9.79 -3.87
CA ASN A 154 18.47 8.67 -4.63
C ASN A 154 17.25 8.12 -3.86
N GLY A 155 16.05 8.41 -4.35
CA GLY A 155 14.84 8.04 -3.63
C GLY A 155 13.57 8.22 -4.44
N GLU A 156 12.44 7.97 -3.79
CA GLU A 156 11.11 8.20 -4.35
C GLU A 156 10.57 9.58 -3.94
N ILE A 157 9.82 10.22 -4.84
CA ILE A 157 9.12 11.49 -4.63
C ILE A 157 7.61 11.19 -4.61
N ASN A 158 6.92 11.67 -3.60
CA ASN A 158 5.49 11.48 -3.40
C ASN A 158 4.69 12.02 -4.59
N CYS A 159 3.61 11.32 -4.91
CA CYS A 159 2.63 11.77 -5.89
C CYS A 159 2.04 13.12 -5.43
N ALA A 160 1.74 14.01 -6.38
CA ALA A 160 1.13 15.28 -6.01
C ALA A 160 -0.27 15.07 -5.42
N PHE A 161 -0.60 15.92 -4.45
CA PHE A 161 -1.92 15.97 -3.86
C PHE A 161 -2.54 17.34 -4.15
N VAL A 162 -3.70 17.34 -4.82
CA VAL A 162 -4.46 18.55 -5.11
C VAL A 162 -5.56 18.66 -4.05
N ASP A 163 -5.36 19.54 -3.08
CA ASP A 163 -6.36 19.92 -2.08
C ASP A 163 -6.72 21.39 -2.28
N PHE A 164 -8.00 21.70 -2.44
CA PHE A 164 -8.48 23.06 -2.66
C PHE A 164 -8.53 23.86 -1.34
N ASP A 165 -8.55 23.18 -0.19
CA ASP A 165 -8.63 23.80 1.13
C ASP A 165 -7.26 24.03 1.77
N ARG A 166 -6.21 23.33 1.32
CA ARG A 166 -4.84 23.43 1.85
C ARG A 166 -3.79 23.41 0.75
N ARG A 167 -2.82 24.32 0.83
CA ARG A 167 -1.69 24.37 -0.10
C ARG A 167 -0.70 23.23 0.20
N PRO A 168 -0.37 22.35 -0.76
CA PRO A 168 0.60 21.28 -0.54
C PRO A 168 2.01 21.84 -0.30
N LEU A 169 2.69 21.33 0.73
CA LEU A 169 4.01 21.78 1.19
C LEU A 169 5.18 21.30 0.31
N GLY A 170 4.93 20.38 -0.63
CA GLY A 170 5.97 19.73 -1.43
C GLY A 170 6.83 18.75 -0.61
N ASP A 171 7.53 17.87 -1.32
CA ASP A 171 8.46 16.91 -0.72
C ASP A 171 9.79 17.59 -0.41
N THR A 172 10.20 17.52 0.85
CA THR A 172 11.39 18.22 1.34
C THR A 172 12.53 17.23 1.61
N ILE A 173 13.68 17.51 1.02
CA ILE A 173 14.94 16.77 1.19
C ILE A 173 15.91 17.68 1.93
N LEU A 174 16.31 17.26 3.13
CA LEU A 174 17.22 18.00 4.00
C LEU A 174 18.65 17.49 3.87
N PHE A 175 19.59 18.42 3.75
CA PHE A 175 21.03 18.16 3.75
C PHE A 175 21.72 18.73 5.00
N THR A 176 20.94 19.14 6.01
CA THR A 176 21.47 19.67 7.27
C THR A 176 20.56 19.31 8.44
N THR A 177 21.18 19.20 9.61
CA THR A 177 20.50 19.10 10.90
C THR A 177 20.78 20.31 11.81
N ASN A 178 21.43 21.35 11.27
CA ASN A 178 21.78 22.55 12.04
C ASN A 178 20.59 23.49 12.18
N ASP A 179 20.14 23.69 13.41
CA ASP A 179 19.00 24.54 13.77
C ASP A 179 19.14 26.00 13.30
N GLU A 180 20.36 26.55 13.26
CA GLU A 180 20.58 27.92 12.78
C GLU A 180 20.25 28.06 11.29
N ILE A 181 20.64 27.06 10.50
CA ILE A 181 20.38 27.01 9.05
C ILE A 181 18.88 26.78 8.82
N LEU A 182 18.27 25.85 9.55
CA LEU A 182 16.83 25.58 9.44
C LEU A 182 15.99 26.81 9.83
N THR A 183 16.40 27.54 10.87
CA THR A 183 15.76 28.80 11.28
C THR A 183 15.91 29.87 10.21
N ALA A 184 17.11 30.00 9.62
CA ALA A 184 17.35 30.94 8.53
C ALA A 184 16.55 30.60 7.26
N ILE A 185 16.37 29.31 6.96
CA ILE A 185 15.48 28.84 5.88
C ILE A 185 14.04 29.24 6.21
N ALA A 186 13.55 28.92 7.41
CA ALA A 186 12.17 29.22 7.80
C ALA A 186 11.84 30.73 7.69
N GLN A 187 12.78 31.60 8.07
CA GLN A 187 12.62 33.06 7.95
C GLN A 187 12.56 33.55 6.50
N ASN A 188 13.21 32.86 5.56
CA ASN A 188 13.24 33.23 4.14
C ASN A 188 12.21 32.44 3.31
N ASP A 189 11.56 31.45 3.90
CA ASP A 189 10.53 30.65 3.26
C ASP A 189 9.20 31.40 3.27
N ILE A 190 8.88 32.01 2.11
CA ILE A 190 7.63 32.72 1.87
C ILE A 190 6.41 31.83 2.16
N PHE A 191 6.56 30.51 1.97
CA PHE A 191 5.50 29.54 2.17
C PHE A 191 5.22 29.25 3.65
N LEU A 192 6.21 29.40 4.54
CA LEU A 192 6.04 29.31 5.99
C LEU A 192 5.57 30.65 6.60
N ASN A 193 6.08 31.77 6.10
CA ASN A 193 5.73 33.11 6.61
C ASN A 193 4.32 33.60 6.22
N THR A 194 3.68 32.99 5.23
CA THR A 194 2.27 33.29 4.89
C THR A 194 1.26 32.54 5.76
N VAL A 195 1.75 31.72 6.72
CA VAL A 195 0.96 30.94 7.69
C VAL A 195 0.90 31.64 9.07
N ASP A 196 1.25 32.92 9.15
CA ASP A 196 1.34 33.74 10.38
C ASP A 196 -0.03 34.07 11.05
N GLU A 197 -0.81 33.04 11.41
CA GLU A 197 -1.69 33.06 12.58
C GLU A 197 -1.48 31.79 13.43
N ILE A 198 -0.23 31.50 13.83
CA ILE A 198 0.08 30.61 14.96
C ILE A 198 1.22 31.23 15.78
N PRO A 199 1.07 31.44 17.11
CA PRO A 199 2.11 32.10 17.90
C PRO A 199 3.37 31.24 18.07
N SER A 200 4.48 31.77 17.57
CA SER A 200 5.87 31.64 18.04
C SER A 200 6.39 30.23 18.38
N LEU A 201 7.04 29.63 17.39
CA LEU A 201 8.02 28.55 17.51
C LEU A 201 9.36 29.09 18.09
N GLY A 202 9.31 29.74 19.26
CA GLY A 202 10.43 30.53 19.81
C GLY A 202 11.03 29.99 21.11
N SER A 203 10.72 28.77 21.55
CA SER A 203 11.20 28.25 22.85
C SER A 203 11.59 26.78 22.82
N GLN A 204 12.49 26.41 21.90
CA GLN A 204 13.09 25.06 21.88
C GLN A 204 14.63 25.03 21.85
N MET A 205 15.32 26.17 21.95
CA MET A 205 16.79 26.24 21.97
C MET A 205 17.37 26.69 23.33
N ASP A 206 16.77 26.29 24.46
CA ASP A 206 17.33 26.62 25.78
C ASP A 206 17.18 25.51 26.84
N LEU A 207 17.30 24.24 26.42
CA LEU A 207 17.33 23.09 27.33
C LEU A 207 18.48 22.09 27.06
N LEU A 208 19.61 22.58 26.57
CA LEU A 208 20.87 21.81 26.50
C LEU A 208 21.89 22.26 27.57
N SER A 209 21.42 22.45 28.80
CA SER A 209 22.31 22.64 29.96
C SER A 209 21.73 21.96 31.19
N VAL A 210 21.97 20.65 31.32
CA VAL A 210 21.90 19.97 32.62
C VAL A 210 23.12 19.05 32.80
N GLU A 211 23.90 19.39 33.81
CA GLU A 211 25.01 18.63 34.39
C GLU A 211 24.61 17.21 34.87
N PRO A 212 25.58 16.29 35.05
CA PRO A 212 25.30 14.87 35.24
C PRO A 212 24.88 14.56 36.68
N SER A 213 23.84 13.75 36.86
CA SER A 213 23.68 12.98 38.10
C SER A 213 23.02 11.61 37.89
N THR A 214 23.81 10.60 38.21
CA THR A 214 23.45 9.26 38.72
C THR A 214 22.77 8.24 37.80
N SER A 215 23.61 7.58 37.00
CA SER A 215 23.87 6.12 37.03
C SER A 215 22.70 5.14 37.17
N ALA A 216 22.30 4.56 36.04
CA ALA A 216 22.05 3.12 35.94
C ALA A 216 22.71 2.59 34.66
N THR A 217 23.82 1.88 34.86
CA THR A 217 24.67 1.29 33.83
C THR A 217 23.97 0.09 33.21
N MET A 218 23.83 0.05 31.88
CA MET A 218 23.75 -1.21 31.12
C MET A 218 24.54 -1.04 29.83
N SER A 219 25.61 -1.82 29.70
CA SER A 219 26.45 -1.94 28.52
C SER A 219 25.76 -2.77 27.42
N PRO A 220 26.13 -2.61 26.14
CA PRO A 220 25.60 -3.41 25.05
C PRO A 220 26.32 -4.77 25.00
N MET A 221 25.57 -5.87 25.05
CA MET A 221 26.06 -7.17 24.57
C MET A 221 25.21 -7.63 23.39
N LEU A 222 25.89 -7.85 22.26
CA LEU A 222 25.37 -8.56 21.10
C LEU A 222 25.01 -10.01 21.43
N SER A 223 23.87 -10.51 20.96
CA SER A 223 23.78 -11.77 20.18
C SER A 223 22.40 -11.95 19.52
N PRO A 224 22.29 -12.72 18.44
CA PRO A 224 21.10 -12.84 17.62
C PRO A 224 20.10 -13.82 18.22
N LEU A 225 18.85 -13.38 18.40
CA LEU A 225 17.74 -14.27 18.74
C LEU A 225 16.93 -14.53 17.47
N THR A 226 17.18 -15.70 16.92
CA THR A 226 16.21 -16.49 16.16
C THR A 226 14.98 -16.78 17.01
N ASP A 227 13.83 -16.83 16.34
CA ASP A 227 12.58 -17.49 16.77
C ASP A 227 11.71 -16.73 17.79
N THR A 228 10.89 -15.80 17.28
CA THR A 228 9.63 -15.42 17.92
C THR A 228 8.53 -15.37 16.86
N SER A 229 7.67 -16.37 16.92
CA SER A 229 6.41 -16.49 16.19
C SER A 229 5.53 -15.25 16.39
N ILE A 230 5.42 -14.40 15.37
CA ILE A 230 4.33 -13.43 15.26
C ILE A 230 3.10 -14.24 14.83
N GLN A 231 2.43 -14.84 15.81
CA GLN A 231 1.16 -15.53 15.62
C GLN A 231 0.03 -14.50 15.48
N ARG A 232 -0.63 -14.54 14.33
CA ARG A 232 -2.04 -14.12 14.17
C ARG A 232 -2.87 -14.81 15.27
N PRO A 233 -3.85 -14.16 15.92
CA PRO A 233 -4.82 -14.89 16.72
C PRO A 233 -5.56 -15.88 15.80
N LEU A 234 -5.40 -17.17 16.07
CA LEU A 234 -6.13 -18.25 15.41
C LEU A 234 -7.62 -18.17 15.76
N THR A 235 -8.49 -18.40 14.78
CA THR A 235 -9.53 -19.46 14.72
C THR A 235 -10.65 -19.03 13.74
N GLY A 236 -11.06 -19.78 12.71
CA GLY A 236 -10.85 -21.21 12.43
C GLY A 236 -11.34 -22.03 13.61
N ALA A 237 -12.65 -22.20 13.74
CA ALA A 237 -13.28 -22.62 15.00
C ALA A 237 -12.72 -23.96 15.49
N THR A 238 -12.06 -23.99 16.65
CA THR A 238 -11.74 -25.24 17.35
C THR A 238 -12.07 -25.09 18.84
N SER A 239 -13.31 -25.38 19.21
CA SER A 239 -13.68 -25.64 20.60
C SER A 239 -13.47 -27.12 20.91
N ILE A 240 -12.38 -27.45 21.60
CA ILE A 240 -12.26 -28.72 22.32
C ILE A 240 -12.97 -28.52 23.67
N HIS A 241 -14.17 -29.08 23.80
CA HIS A 241 -14.73 -29.37 25.11
C HIS A 241 -15.13 -30.85 25.18
N SER A 242 -14.33 -31.59 25.94
CA SER A 242 -14.72 -32.85 26.55
C SER A 242 -15.82 -32.60 27.59
N SER A 243 -17.01 -33.14 27.36
CA SER A 243 -17.83 -33.71 28.45
C SER A 243 -18.94 -34.58 27.88
N SER A 244 -19.03 -35.76 28.48
CA SER A 244 -20.04 -36.79 28.31
C SER A 244 -21.44 -36.33 28.74
N SER A 245 -22.45 -36.59 27.92
CA SER A 245 -23.70 -37.22 28.38
C SER A 245 -24.63 -37.48 27.20
N ASP A 246 -25.14 -38.70 27.15
CA ASP A 246 -26.21 -39.20 26.29
C ASP A 246 -27.41 -38.24 26.20
N ILE A 247 -28.09 -38.24 25.05
CA ILE A 247 -29.55 -38.43 24.92
C ILE A 247 -29.88 -38.65 23.42
N ASN A 248 -30.49 -39.79 23.14
CA ASN A 248 -31.15 -40.16 21.89
C ASN A 248 -32.36 -39.25 21.61
N LEU A 249 -32.68 -38.96 20.34
CA LEU A 249 -34.04 -39.15 19.79
C LEU A 249 -34.14 -38.95 18.26
N ALA A 250 -34.19 -40.09 17.56
CA ALA A 250 -35.08 -40.51 16.47
C ALA A 250 -35.82 -39.50 15.53
N VAL A 251 -35.55 -39.70 14.22
CA VAL A 251 -36.50 -40.01 13.11
C VAL A 251 -37.58 -38.98 12.73
N SER A 252 -37.56 -38.53 11.47
CA SER A 252 -38.57 -38.89 10.45
C SER A 252 -38.21 -38.36 9.06
N GLU A 253 -38.01 -39.30 8.14
CA GLU A 253 -38.05 -39.13 6.70
C GLU A 253 -39.42 -38.60 6.22
N LYS A 254 -39.44 -37.89 5.09
CA LYS A 254 -40.45 -38.09 4.04
C LYS A 254 -39.91 -37.64 2.69
N ALA A 255 -39.69 -38.63 1.84
CA ALA A 255 -39.48 -38.49 0.41
C ALA A 255 -40.77 -38.06 -0.30
N VAL A 256 -40.66 -37.18 -1.29
CA VAL A 256 -41.55 -37.17 -2.47
C VAL A 256 -40.69 -36.94 -3.70
N GLN A 257 -40.95 -37.76 -4.70
CA GLN A 257 -40.22 -37.91 -5.94
C GLN A 257 -41.11 -37.43 -7.10
N ILE A 258 -40.47 -37.03 -8.21
CA ILE A 258 -40.92 -37.13 -9.63
C ILE A 258 -41.39 -35.85 -10.35
N ASN A 259 -40.55 -35.48 -11.32
CA ASN A 259 -40.73 -35.02 -12.71
C ASN A 259 -41.64 -33.82 -13.04
N ASP A 260 -41.07 -32.82 -13.71
CA ASP A 260 -41.31 -32.62 -15.16
C ASP A 260 -40.40 -31.53 -15.75
N VAL A 261 -39.85 -31.82 -16.93
CA VAL A 261 -39.16 -30.87 -17.81
C VAL A 261 -40.18 -30.36 -18.82
N PRO A 262 -40.20 -29.04 -19.13
CA PRO A 262 -40.15 -28.71 -20.54
C PRO A 262 -39.28 -27.48 -20.86
N THR A 263 -38.36 -27.75 -21.78
CA THR A 263 -37.81 -26.89 -22.82
C THR A 263 -38.83 -25.88 -23.38
N SER A 264 -38.49 -24.59 -23.46
CA SER A 264 -38.75 -23.69 -24.61
C SER A 264 -38.27 -22.26 -24.33
N ILE A 265 -37.30 -21.85 -25.13
CA ILE A 265 -36.78 -20.48 -25.26
C ILE A 265 -37.87 -19.60 -25.92
N LYS A 266 -38.19 -18.46 -25.30
CA LYS A 266 -38.88 -17.33 -25.95
C LYS A 266 -38.05 -16.06 -25.79
N PHE A 267 -37.61 -15.53 -26.93
CA PHE A 267 -37.07 -14.20 -27.08
C PHE A 267 -38.16 -13.15 -26.77
N ILE A 268 -37.86 -12.19 -25.90
CA ILE A 268 -38.64 -10.97 -25.69
C ILE A 268 -37.67 -9.79 -25.81
N GLU A 269 -37.95 -8.89 -26.75
CA GLU A 269 -37.33 -7.56 -26.89
C GLU A 269 -38.00 -6.54 -25.93
N ARG A 270 -37.24 -5.48 -25.61
CA ARG A 270 -37.55 -4.22 -24.86
C ARG A 270 -37.28 -4.30 -23.35
N GLU A 271 -36.71 -3.30 -22.66
CA GLU A 271 -36.66 -1.84 -22.80
C GLU A 271 -35.47 -1.30 -21.95
N GLU A 272 -34.93 -0.11 -22.24
CA GLU A 272 -33.82 0.52 -21.50
C GLU A 272 -34.21 0.84 -20.03
N ILE A 273 -33.40 0.39 -19.06
CA ILE A 273 -33.55 0.68 -17.63
C ILE A 273 -32.28 1.43 -17.16
N HIS A 274 -32.49 2.53 -16.42
CA HIS A 274 -31.45 3.38 -15.83
C HIS A 274 -30.57 2.64 -14.79
N SER A 275 -29.30 3.03 -14.73
CA SER A 275 -28.17 2.32 -14.08
C SER A 275 -28.09 2.42 -12.54
N ASP A 276 -29.10 2.92 -11.84
CA ASP A 276 -28.97 3.25 -10.41
C ASP A 276 -29.71 2.30 -9.47
N ASP A 277 -30.46 1.31 -9.98
CA ASP A 277 -31.31 0.43 -9.18
C ASP A 277 -30.84 -1.04 -9.08
N GLU A 278 -29.71 -1.45 -9.67
CA GLU A 278 -29.27 -2.86 -9.67
C GLU A 278 -28.54 -3.33 -8.38
N GLU A 279 -28.09 -2.43 -7.49
CA GLU A 279 -27.42 -2.81 -6.22
C GLU A 279 -28.39 -3.02 -5.04
N ASN A 280 -29.70 -3.04 -5.26
CA ASN A 280 -30.69 -3.42 -4.25
C ASN A 280 -31.06 -4.92 -4.24
N LEU A 281 -30.41 -5.73 -5.08
CA LEU A 281 -30.62 -7.19 -5.11
C LEU A 281 -29.54 -7.99 -4.38
N SER A 282 -28.51 -7.35 -3.80
CA SER A 282 -27.42 -8.04 -3.07
C SER A 282 -27.49 -7.94 -1.55
N GLU A 283 -28.50 -7.26 -0.97
CA GLU A 283 -28.71 -7.21 0.49
C GLU A 283 -30.08 -7.73 0.96
N HIS A 284 -30.92 -8.23 0.06
CA HIS A 284 -32.08 -9.04 0.44
C HIS A 284 -31.79 -10.52 0.15
N PHE A 285 -31.81 -11.32 1.20
CA PHE A 285 -31.85 -12.79 1.17
C PHE A 285 -32.60 -13.31 -0.06
N LEU A 286 -31.87 -13.91 -0.98
CA LEU A 286 -32.39 -14.91 -1.90
C LEU A 286 -31.68 -16.21 -1.54
N GLU A 287 -32.39 -17.04 -0.79
CA GLU A 287 -32.15 -18.47 -0.77
C GLU A 287 -32.23 -18.96 -2.22
N ASN A 288 -31.07 -19.07 -2.88
CA ASN A 288 -30.99 -19.76 -4.15
C ASN A 288 -31.15 -21.25 -3.86
N GLU A 289 -32.29 -21.78 -4.30
CA GLU A 289 -32.59 -23.20 -4.43
C GLU A 289 -31.70 -23.86 -5.50
N SER A 290 -30.38 -23.94 -5.23
CA SER A 290 -29.46 -24.99 -5.69
C SER A 290 -28.12 -24.99 -4.90
N GLY A 291 -28.20 -24.76 -3.59
CA GLY A 291 -27.68 -25.69 -2.57
C GLY A 291 -26.18 -25.83 -2.26
N GLU A 292 -25.24 -25.69 -3.20
CA GLU A 292 -23.83 -25.99 -2.87
C GLU A 292 -22.86 -24.98 -3.49
N GLY A 293 -22.39 -24.02 -2.69
CA GLY A 293 -21.24 -23.14 -3.00
C GLY A 293 -19.90 -23.86 -3.06
N PHE A 294 -19.92 -25.14 -3.45
CA PHE A 294 -18.80 -26.06 -3.49
C PHE A 294 -18.53 -26.46 -4.93
N VAL A 295 -17.25 -26.64 -5.24
CA VAL A 295 -16.79 -27.10 -6.53
C VAL A 295 -16.01 -28.37 -6.31
N ARG A 296 -16.43 -29.44 -7.01
CA ARG A 296 -15.83 -30.76 -6.88
C ARG A 296 -14.95 -31.10 -8.08
N GLY A 297 -13.73 -31.55 -7.84
CA GLY A 297 -12.88 -32.04 -8.92
C GLY A 297 -11.51 -32.57 -8.49
N LYS A 298 -10.74 -33.03 -9.49
CA LYS A 298 -9.37 -33.52 -9.31
C LYS A 298 -8.31 -32.58 -9.88
N LEU A 299 -8.69 -31.71 -10.81
CA LEU A 299 -7.76 -30.81 -11.47
C LEU A 299 -8.24 -29.38 -11.28
N PHE A 300 -7.50 -28.62 -10.48
CA PHE A 300 -7.72 -27.21 -10.25
C PHE A 300 -6.66 -26.41 -11.00
N HIS A 301 -7.08 -25.40 -11.75
CA HIS A 301 -6.21 -24.69 -12.67
C HIS A 301 -6.38 -23.18 -12.50
N LEU A 302 -5.25 -22.49 -12.41
CA LEU A 302 -5.17 -21.03 -12.36
C LEU A 302 -4.44 -20.52 -13.59
N GLU A 303 -5.03 -19.55 -14.26
CA GLU A 303 -4.42 -18.82 -15.36
C GLU A 303 -4.07 -17.41 -14.89
N LEU A 304 -2.77 -17.07 -14.87
CA LEU A 304 -2.26 -15.82 -14.31
C LEU A 304 -2.21 -14.74 -15.40
N THR A 305 -3.27 -13.93 -15.52
CA THR A 305 -3.51 -13.11 -16.72
C THR A 305 -2.93 -11.70 -16.67
N ALA A 306 -2.67 -11.15 -15.47
CA ALA A 306 -2.01 -9.86 -15.31
C ALA A 306 -1.28 -9.77 -13.98
N ASN A 307 -0.23 -8.93 -13.90
CA ASN A 307 0.45 -8.55 -12.65
C ASN A 307 0.22 -7.06 -12.33
N TRP A 308 0.86 -6.57 -11.28
CA TRP A 308 0.77 -5.19 -10.80
C TRP A 308 1.77 -4.23 -11.46
N GLY A 309 2.28 -4.56 -12.65
CA GLY A 309 3.12 -3.68 -13.47
C GLY A 309 4.59 -4.08 -13.57
N PHE A 310 4.98 -5.28 -13.14
CA PHE A 310 6.34 -5.78 -13.36
C PHE A 310 6.49 -6.29 -14.81
N PRO A 311 7.59 -5.98 -15.52
CA PRO A 311 7.66 -6.20 -16.96
C PRO A 311 7.72 -7.68 -17.36
N ASP A 312 8.53 -8.49 -16.68
CA ASP A 312 8.98 -9.77 -17.23
C ASP A 312 8.64 -10.99 -16.35
N ALA A 313 7.94 -10.79 -15.23
CA ALA A 313 7.68 -11.85 -14.27
C ALA A 313 6.32 -11.73 -13.58
N ILE A 314 5.77 -12.88 -13.20
CA ILE A 314 4.55 -12.99 -12.40
C ILE A 314 4.74 -14.07 -11.33
N GLY A 315 4.25 -13.83 -10.12
CA GLY A 315 4.49 -14.71 -8.99
C GLY A 315 3.42 -14.69 -7.92
N LEU A 316 3.50 -15.69 -7.06
CA LEU A 316 2.69 -15.87 -5.86
C LEU A 316 3.59 -16.40 -4.74
N THR A 317 3.21 -16.16 -3.49
CA THR A 317 3.90 -16.74 -2.34
C THR A 317 3.30 -18.08 -1.95
N GLY A 318 1.97 -18.17 -1.86
CA GLY A 318 1.32 -19.39 -1.38
C GLY A 318 -0.16 -19.48 -1.75
N ILE A 319 -0.68 -20.69 -1.71
CA ILE A 319 -2.11 -20.98 -1.88
C ILE A 319 -2.55 -22.03 -0.86
N GLN A 320 -3.73 -21.82 -0.29
CA GLN A 320 -4.39 -22.77 0.60
C GLN A 320 -5.81 -23.01 0.09
N PHE A 321 -6.22 -24.28 -0.01
CA PHE A 321 -7.58 -24.63 -0.41
C PHE A 321 -8.51 -24.59 0.80
N LEU A 322 -9.74 -24.10 0.61
CA LEU A 322 -10.74 -23.96 1.65
C LEU A 322 -11.92 -24.89 1.41
N GLY A 323 -12.31 -25.61 2.46
CA GLY A 323 -13.47 -26.49 2.51
C GLY A 323 -14.66 -25.77 3.13
N LYS A 324 -15.62 -26.57 3.63
CA LYS A 324 -16.85 -26.06 4.22
C LYS A 324 -16.61 -24.97 5.27
N ASP A 325 -17.41 -23.91 5.18
CA ASP A 325 -17.39 -22.75 6.07
C ASP A 325 -16.06 -21.95 6.06
N GLY A 326 -15.20 -22.16 5.06
CA GLY A 326 -13.92 -21.45 4.92
C GLY A 326 -12.78 -22.07 5.72
N GLU A 327 -12.93 -23.29 6.21
CA GLU A 327 -11.88 -23.99 6.94
C GLU A 327 -10.78 -24.51 5.99
N PRO A 328 -9.50 -24.40 6.36
CA PRO A 328 -8.40 -24.85 5.51
C PRO A 328 -8.42 -26.37 5.32
N LEU A 329 -8.23 -26.81 4.08
CA LEU A 329 -8.05 -28.21 3.73
C LEU A 329 -6.59 -28.61 3.85
N ASP A 330 -6.24 -29.23 4.98
CA ASP A 330 -4.89 -29.72 5.23
C ASP A 330 -4.63 -31.12 4.65
N ASN A 331 -3.35 -31.44 4.41
CA ASN A 331 -2.89 -32.77 3.99
C ASN A 331 -3.49 -33.27 2.67
N LEU A 332 -3.79 -32.35 1.75
CA LEU A 332 -4.19 -32.70 0.39
C LEU A 332 -3.00 -33.32 -0.36
N ASP A 333 -3.15 -34.56 -0.82
CA ASP A 333 -2.20 -35.16 -1.77
C ASP A 333 -2.37 -34.48 -3.14
N CYS A 334 -1.60 -33.41 -3.32
CA CYS A 334 -1.69 -32.48 -4.44
C CYS A 334 -0.33 -32.27 -5.08
N THR A 335 -0.25 -32.46 -6.39
CA THR A 335 0.91 -32.07 -7.19
C THR A 335 0.62 -30.79 -7.95
N VAL A 336 1.57 -29.86 -7.98
CA VAL A 336 1.45 -28.59 -8.70
C VAL A 336 2.49 -28.52 -9.83
N ARG A 337 2.08 -27.99 -10.99
CA ARG A 337 2.96 -27.73 -12.15
C ARG A 337 2.66 -26.35 -12.75
N CYS A 338 3.70 -25.70 -13.29
CA CYS A 338 3.58 -24.46 -14.06
C CYS A 338 3.79 -24.74 -15.54
N SER A 339 3.02 -24.11 -16.45
CA SER A 339 3.21 -24.29 -17.90
C SER A 339 4.53 -23.76 -18.46
N ASN A 340 5.15 -22.80 -17.76
CA ASN A 340 6.36 -22.13 -18.23
C ASN A 340 7.62 -22.67 -17.55
N ASP A 341 7.46 -23.65 -16.65
CA ASP A 341 8.52 -24.11 -15.76
C ASP A 341 8.50 -25.64 -15.71
N ASP A 342 8.98 -26.26 -16.79
CA ASP A 342 8.97 -27.72 -16.97
C ASP A 342 10.07 -28.44 -16.17
N GLU A 343 11.12 -27.73 -15.73
CA GLU A 343 12.27 -28.32 -15.01
C GLU A 343 12.47 -27.81 -13.57
N SER A 344 11.89 -26.67 -13.20
CA SER A 344 12.03 -26.10 -11.85
C SER A 344 10.91 -26.56 -10.93
N ASP A 345 11.27 -27.01 -9.72
CA ASP A 345 10.33 -27.43 -8.68
C ASP A 345 9.73 -26.23 -7.91
N ASP A 346 9.91 -25.00 -8.40
CA ASP A 346 9.57 -23.77 -7.69
C ASP A 346 8.07 -23.63 -7.45
N ALA A 347 7.22 -24.19 -8.33
CA ALA A 347 5.77 -24.19 -8.13
C ALA A 347 5.35 -24.92 -6.84
N LYS A 348 6.15 -25.89 -6.35
CA LYS A 348 5.90 -26.60 -5.08
C LYS A 348 5.99 -25.68 -3.86
N ARG A 349 6.69 -24.55 -3.97
CA ARG A 349 6.77 -23.54 -2.90
C ARG A 349 5.40 -22.98 -2.54
N LEU A 350 4.46 -22.97 -3.48
CA LEU A 350 3.08 -22.53 -3.23
C LEU A 350 2.34 -23.35 -2.16
N LEU A 351 2.80 -24.58 -1.90
CA LEU A 351 2.19 -25.53 -0.96
C LEU A 351 3.12 -25.85 0.23
N ASN A 352 4.16 -25.03 0.47
CA ASN A 352 5.16 -25.28 1.53
C ASN A 352 4.72 -24.81 2.93
N ASN A 353 3.55 -24.16 3.05
CA ASN A 353 2.99 -23.55 4.26
C ASN A 353 3.83 -22.41 4.89
N ARG A 354 4.83 -21.88 4.18
CA ARG A 354 5.64 -20.72 4.59
C ARG A 354 5.12 -19.45 3.91
N ASN A 355 3.84 -19.17 4.11
CA ASN A 355 3.14 -18.17 3.31
C ASN A 355 3.35 -16.72 3.79
N LEU A 356 3.65 -16.52 5.08
CA LEU A 356 3.90 -15.20 5.67
C LEU A 356 5.40 -14.88 5.65
N THR A 357 5.91 -14.43 4.49
CA THR A 357 7.34 -14.27 4.27
C THR A 357 7.66 -13.13 3.29
N CYS A 358 8.90 -12.65 3.35
CA CYS A 358 9.52 -11.78 2.34
C CYS A 358 10.71 -12.48 1.65
N HIS A 359 11.00 -13.74 2.00
CA HIS A 359 12.12 -14.48 1.44
C HIS A 359 11.78 -15.08 0.07
N PRO A 360 12.51 -14.74 -1.00
CA PRO A 360 12.22 -15.25 -2.34
C PRO A 360 12.25 -16.79 -2.46
N GLU A 361 13.05 -17.46 -1.63
CA GLU A 361 13.17 -18.93 -1.59
C GLU A 361 11.87 -19.65 -1.19
N ASP A 362 10.98 -18.95 -0.49
CA ASP A 362 9.67 -19.48 -0.11
C ASP A 362 8.59 -19.08 -1.14
N MET A 363 8.94 -18.40 -2.24
CA MET A 363 7.99 -17.86 -3.21
C MET A 363 8.16 -18.47 -4.61
N PHE A 364 7.06 -18.45 -5.37
CA PHE A 364 7.03 -18.85 -6.78
C PHE A 364 7.07 -17.60 -7.68
N LEU A 365 7.92 -17.64 -8.69
CA LEU A 365 8.04 -16.59 -9.71
C LEU A 365 8.36 -17.24 -11.06
N THR A 366 7.65 -16.83 -12.11
CA THR A 366 7.87 -17.34 -13.47
C THR A 366 7.92 -16.19 -14.47
N SER A 367 8.48 -16.45 -15.65
CA SER A 367 8.45 -15.50 -16.77
C SER A 367 7.01 -15.15 -17.17
N PHE A 368 6.79 -13.87 -17.46
CA PHE A 368 5.50 -13.33 -17.87
C PHE A 368 5.69 -12.34 -19.01
N ASP A 369 4.87 -12.47 -20.05
CA ASP A 369 4.82 -11.54 -21.17
C ASP A 369 3.35 -11.44 -21.61
N VAL A 370 2.81 -10.23 -21.58
CA VAL A 370 1.41 -9.95 -21.93
C VAL A 370 1.06 -10.37 -23.36
N ASN A 371 2.05 -10.47 -24.25
CA ASN A 371 1.84 -10.89 -25.64
C ASN A 371 1.93 -12.41 -25.85
N LYS A 372 2.26 -13.17 -24.81
CA LYS A 372 2.35 -14.63 -24.83
C LYS A 372 1.20 -15.25 -24.05
N PRO A 373 0.94 -16.56 -24.23
CA PRO A 373 -0.03 -17.27 -23.39
C PRO A 373 0.29 -17.08 -21.91
N ALA A 374 -0.74 -16.80 -21.11
CA ALA A 374 -0.60 -16.59 -19.68
C ALA A 374 0.00 -17.83 -19.00
N PRO A 375 0.93 -17.67 -18.04
CA PRO A 375 1.42 -18.79 -17.24
C PRO A 375 0.25 -19.43 -16.49
N THR A 376 0.25 -20.75 -16.46
CA THR A 376 -0.81 -21.52 -15.80
C THR A 376 -0.27 -22.41 -14.69
N LEU A 377 -0.97 -22.45 -13.57
CA LEU A 377 -0.69 -23.33 -12.44
C LEU A 377 -1.75 -24.43 -12.38
N SER A 378 -1.31 -25.68 -12.46
CA SER A 378 -2.19 -26.86 -12.44
C SER A 378 -1.95 -27.67 -11.17
N PHE A 379 -2.97 -27.75 -10.33
CA PHE A 379 -3.03 -28.50 -9.09
C PHE A 379 -3.83 -29.79 -9.32
N GLN A 380 -3.15 -30.93 -9.25
CA GLN A 380 -3.74 -32.24 -9.46
C GLN A 380 -3.82 -33.00 -8.13
N PHE A 381 -5.05 -33.32 -7.71
CA PHE A 381 -5.35 -34.07 -6.50
C PHE A 381 -5.47 -35.57 -6.78
N ALA A 382 -5.03 -36.39 -5.82
CA ALA A 382 -5.19 -37.84 -5.91
C ALA A 382 -6.68 -38.27 -5.95
N GLU A 383 -7.51 -37.61 -5.15
CA GLU A 383 -8.95 -37.85 -5.04
C GLU A 383 -9.78 -36.63 -5.47
N ASN A 384 -11.08 -36.84 -5.65
CA ASN A 384 -12.00 -35.71 -5.88
C ASN A 384 -12.14 -34.95 -4.57
N ILE A 385 -11.81 -33.66 -4.57
CA ILE A 385 -11.97 -32.79 -3.41
C ILE A 385 -13.10 -31.81 -3.63
N GLU A 386 -13.70 -31.33 -2.55
CA GLU A 386 -14.76 -30.32 -2.53
C GLU A 386 -14.19 -29.03 -1.94
N ILE A 387 -14.22 -27.97 -2.73
CA ILE A 387 -13.59 -26.68 -2.40
C ILE A 387 -14.65 -25.58 -2.49
N SER A 388 -14.76 -24.75 -1.47
CA SER A 388 -15.64 -23.55 -1.50
C SER A 388 -14.87 -22.25 -1.76
N GLY A 389 -13.55 -22.27 -1.63
CA GLY A 389 -12.71 -21.11 -1.88
C GLY A 389 -11.22 -21.42 -1.80
N ILE A 390 -10.41 -20.38 -1.94
CA ILE A 390 -8.95 -20.45 -1.78
C ILE A 390 -8.46 -19.22 -1.02
N SER A 391 -7.43 -19.40 -0.20
CA SER A 391 -6.63 -18.31 0.36
C SER A 391 -5.36 -18.14 -0.46
N ILE A 392 -5.05 -16.92 -0.85
CA ILE A 392 -3.85 -16.59 -1.63
C ILE A 392 -2.96 -15.62 -0.87
N TRP A 393 -1.66 -15.93 -0.86
CA TRP A 393 -0.60 -14.99 -0.53
C TRP A 393 0.09 -14.58 -1.81
N ASN A 394 -0.03 -13.30 -2.15
CA ASN A 394 0.55 -12.75 -3.37
C ASN A 394 2.07 -12.53 -3.20
N TYR A 395 2.82 -12.40 -4.30
CA TYR A 395 4.28 -12.28 -4.25
C TYR A 395 4.74 -11.05 -3.43
N ASN A 396 5.56 -11.28 -2.40
CA ASN A 396 5.80 -10.31 -1.31
C ASN A 396 7.29 -10.04 -1.01
N ALA A 397 8.21 -10.33 -1.94
CA ALA A 397 9.64 -10.31 -1.65
C ALA A 397 10.15 -8.96 -1.11
N THR A 398 9.81 -7.86 -1.78
CA THR A 398 10.05 -6.49 -1.31
C THR A 398 8.91 -5.59 -1.78
N GLN A 399 8.85 -4.34 -1.30
CA GLN A 399 7.85 -3.38 -1.74
C GLN A 399 7.96 -3.07 -3.24
N GLU A 400 9.17 -3.09 -3.79
CA GLU A 400 9.44 -2.88 -5.22
C GLU A 400 9.04 -4.09 -6.05
N LEU A 401 9.37 -5.30 -5.58
CA LEU A 401 9.12 -6.53 -6.33
C LEU A 401 7.69 -7.07 -6.14
N ALA A 402 6.93 -6.55 -5.18
CA ALA A 402 5.52 -6.90 -4.99
C ALA A 402 4.65 -6.58 -6.23
N CYS A 403 5.11 -5.71 -7.13
CA CYS A 403 4.40 -5.49 -8.41
C CYS A 403 4.50 -6.69 -9.38
N ALA A 404 5.38 -7.66 -9.13
CA ALA A 404 5.40 -8.95 -9.83
C ALA A 404 4.28 -9.89 -9.34
N GLY A 405 3.58 -9.54 -8.27
CA GLY A 405 2.42 -10.28 -7.81
C GLY A 405 1.30 -10.32 -8.86
N VAL A 406 0.52 -11.40 -8.85
CA VAL A 406 -0.66 -11.56 -9.71
C VAL A 406 -1.69 -10.49 -9.37
N LYS A 407 -2.23 -9.82 -10.38
CA LYS A 407 -3.33 -8.83 -10.29
C LYS A 407 -4.65 -9.43 -10.75
N CYS A 408 -4.63 -10.16 -11.87
CA CYS A 408 -5.81 -10.83 -12.41
C CYS A 408 -5.51 -12.30 -12.61
N MET A 409 -6.47 -13.16 -12.27
CA MET A 409 -6.40 -14.58 -12.60
C MET A 409 -7.77 -15.15 -12.97
N GLN A 410 -7.76 -16.22 -13.74
CA GLN A 410 -8.95 -17.01 -14.04
C GLN A 410 -8.84 -18.39 -13.40
N ILE A 411 -9.93 -18.85 -12.77
CA ILE A 411 -9.97 -20.11 -12.01
C ILE A 411 -10.81 -21.14 -12.75
N TYR A 412 -10.29 -22.36 -12.87
CA TYR A 412 -10.99 -23.48 -13.48
C TYR A 412 -10.94 -24.73 -12.59
N MET A 413 -12.02 -25.51 -12.59
CA MET A 413 -12.06 -26.88 -12.06
C MET A 413 -12.38 -27.85 -13.19
N ASN A 414 -11.56 -28.89 -13.37
CA ASN A 414 -11.70 -29.91 -14.41
C ASN A 414 -11.94 -29.29 -15.81
N GLY A 415 -11.27 -28.17 -16.11
CA GLY A 415 -11.38 -27.43 -17.38
C GLY A 415 -12.60 -26.53 -17.52
N LYS A 416 -13.46 -26.40 -16.50
CA LYS A 416 -14.60 -25.47 -16.50
C LYS A 416 -14.30 -24.26 -15.62
N PRO A 417 -14.55 -23.02 -16.09
CA PRO A 417 -14.37 -21.84 -15.28
C PRO A 417 -15.33 -21.87 -14.09
N ILE A 418 -14.82 -21.57 -12.89
CA ILE A 418 -15.60 -21.56 -11.65
C ILE A 418 -16.26 -20.20 -11.43
N VAL A 419 -15.47 -19.14 -11.57
CA VAL A 419 -15.82 -17.74 -11.31
C VAL A 419 -15.37 -16.89 -12.49
N ASN A 420 -15.85 -15.65 -12.59
CA ASN A 420 -15.25 -14.67 -13.51
C ASN A 420 -13.83 -14.32 -13.08
N THR A 421 -13.11 -13.53 -13.89
CA THR A 421 -11.76 -13.05 -13.58
C THR A 421 -11.70 -12.50 -12.16
N VAL A 422 -10.82 -13.08 -11.33
CA VAL A 422 -10.59 -12.66 -9.96
C VAL A 422 -9.51 -11.61 -9.92
N ILE A 423 -9.74 -10.54 -9.14
CA ILE A 423 -8.76 -9.49 -8.88
C ILE A 423 -8.08 -9.75 -7.55
N LEU A 424 -6.76 -9.83 -7.58
CA LEU A 424 -5.93 -10.08 -6.40
C LEU A 424 -5.26 -8.80 -5.92
N ARG A 425 -5.29 -8.58 -4.61
CA ARG A 425 -4.62 -7.49 -3.91
C ARG A 425 -3.10 -7.62 -4.06
N LYS A 426 -2.43 -6.51 -4.34
CA LYS A 426 -0.96 -6.44 -4.32
C LYS A 426 -0.45 -6.75 -2.92
N ALA A 427 0.64 -7.50 -2.81
CA ALA A 427 1.28 -7.72 -1.51
C ALA A 427 1.94 -6.42 -1.00
N PRO A 428 2.05 -6.22 0.33
CA PRO A 428 2.62 -4.99 0.89
C PRO A 428 4.13 -4.85 0.72
N GLY A 429 4.86 -5.95 0.52
CA GLY A 429 6.33 -6.00 0.54
C GLY A 429 6.97 -6.08 1.93
N TYR A 430 6.17 -6.39 2.95
CA TYR A 430 6.57 -6.59 4.35
C TYR A 430 5.61 -7.57 5.05
N VAL A 431 5.92 -7.96 6.29
CA VAL A 431 5.14 -8.93 7.09
C VAL A 431 4.63 -8.34 8.41
N PHE A 432 4.12 -7.11 8.37
CA PHE A 432 3.49 -6.47 9.54
C PHE A 432 2.15 -7.11 9.93
N PHE A 433 1.47 -7.72 8.96
CA PHE A 433 0.22 -8.44 9.12
C PHE A 433 0.15 -9.58 8.10
N ASP A 434 -0.77 -10.52 8.34
CA ASP A 434 -1.05 -11.58 7.40
C ASP A 434 -1.77 -11.03 6.17
N TYR A 435 -1.05 -10.95 5.05
CA TYR A 435 -1.54 -10.34 3.80
C TYR A 435 -2.33 -11.32 2.94
N VAL A 436 -2.78 -12.44 3.50
CA VAL A 436 -3.70 -13.39 2.87
C VAL A 436 -4.95 -12.72 2.30
N GLN A 437 -5.37 -13.14 1.12
CA GLN A 437 -6.66 -12.77 0.54
C GLN A 437 -7.52 -14.01 0.35
N ASP A 438 -8.69 -14.03 0.96
CA ASP A 438 -9.64 -15.13 0.87
C ASP A 438 -10.61 -14.93 -0.30
N ILE A 439 -10.73 -15.94 -1.15
CA ILE A 439 -11.56 -15.92 -2.36
C ILE A 439 -12.58 -17.04 -2.25
N MET A 440 -13.80 -16.68 -1.84
CA MET A 440 -14.93 -17.61 -1.71
C MET A 440 -15.74 -17.62 -3.01
N PHE A 441 -15.93 -18.79 -3.62
CA PHE A 441 -16.48 -18.92 -4.96
C PHE A 441 -17.95 -18.48 -5.05
N ASP A 442 -18.71 -18.63 -3.96
CA ASP A 442 -20.09 -18.17 -3.80
C ASP A 442 -20.24 -16.64 -3.75
N ARG A 443 -19.15 -15.92 -3.45
CA ARG A 443 -19.13 -14.44 -3.32
C ARG A 443 -18.46 -13.74 -4.50
N CYS A 444 -17.86 -14.48 -5.43
CA CYS A 444 -17.13 -13.93 -6.57
C CYS A 444 -18.02 -13.45 -7.74
N HIS A 445 -19.35 -13.41 -7.59
CA HIS A 445 -20.29 -13.12 -8.68
C HIS A 445 -20.31 -11.66 -9.19
N LEU A 446 -19.52 -10.74 -8.63
CA LEU A 446 -19.70 -9.30 -8.88
C LEU A 446 -18.68 -8.65 -9.82
N PHE A 447 -17.68 -9.36 -10.32
CA PHE A 447 -16.66 -8.72 -11.17
C PHE A 447 -17.07 -8.71 -12.65
N ARG A 448 -17.98 -7.78 -13.01
CA ARG A 448 -17.91 -7.21 -14.36
C ARG A 448 -16.58 -6.43 -14.45
N PRO A 449 -15.84 -6.49 -15.57
CA PRO A 449 -14.82 -5.50 -15.83
C PRO A 449 -15.52 -4.16 -15.74
N LEU A 450 -15.04 -3.25 -14.89
CA LEU A 450 -15.55 -1.88 -14.83
C LEU A 450 -15.15 -1.16 -16.13
N THR A 451 -15.82 -1.50 -17.24
CA THR A 451 -15.83 -0.71 -18.47
C THR A 451 -16.73 0.49 -18.23
N SER A 452 -16.20 1.43 -17.46
CA SER A 452 -16.62 2.82 -17.23
C SER A 452 -16.17 3.15 -15.80
N ARG A 453 -15.44 4.25 -15.65
CA ARG A 453 -15.30 4.89 -14.34
C ARG A 453 -16.72 5.24 -13.91
N PRO A 454 -17.29 4.64 -12.86
CA PRO A 454 -18.50 5.21 -12.34
C PRO A 454 -18.06 6.59 -11.78
N SER A 455 -18.78 7.65 -12.17
CA SER A 455 -18.62 9.01 -11.65
C SER A 455 -18.98 9.02 -10.16
N THR A 456 -18.15 8.37 -9.34
CA THR A 456 -18.52 8.04 -7.97
C THR A 456 -17.75 8.87 -6.98
N ASN A 457 -18.52 9.48 -6.09
CA ASN A 457 -18.11 10.14 -4.85
C ASN A 457 -17.51 9.15 -3.82
N SER A 458 -16.61 8.25 -4.23
CA SER A 458 -16.01 7.23 -3.36
C SER A 458 -14.72 6.66 -3.95
N ILE A 459 -13.82 6.21 -3.10
CA ILE A 459 -12.56 5.56 -3.47
C ILE A 459 -12.72 4.04 -3.33
N SER A 460 -12.40 3.29 -4.38
CA SER A 460 -12.28 1.83 -4.30
C SER A 460 -10.84 1.46 -3.99
N ALA A 461 -10.64 0.63 -2.96
CA ALA A 461 -9.34 0.05 -2.67
C ALA A 461 -9.48 -1.25 -1.89
N PHE A 462 -8.39 -2.03 -1.85
CA PHE A 462 -8.28 -3.19 -0.99
C PHE A 462 -7.75 -2.84 0.40
N ILE A 463 -6.82 -1.88 0.51
CA ILE A 463 -6.19 -1.48 1.77
C ILE A 463 -6.33 0.02 1.97
N PHE A 464 -6.89 0.41 3.11
CA PHE A 464 -6.82 1.77 3.63
C PHE A 464 -5.80 1.79 4.77
N GLN A 465 -4.70 2.50 4.60
CA GLN A 465 -3.64 2.63 5.59
C GLN A 465 -3.68 4.03 6.20
N VAL A 466 -3.69 4.10 7.54
CA VAL A 466 -3.57 5.32 8.33
C VAL A 466 -2.17 5.34 8.96
N ARG A 467 -1.29 6.24 8.49
CA ARG A 467 0.04 6.47 9.05
C ARG A 467 -0.02 7.60 10.07
N LEU A 468 0.40 7.31 11.29
CA LEU A 468 0.42 8.25 12.40
C LEU A 468 1.81 8.89 12.44
N LEU A 469 1.90 10.15 12.02
CA LEU A 469 3.17 10.83 11.76
C LEU A 469 3.76 11.49 13.00
N SER A 470 2.91 11.96 13.92
CA SER A 470 3.34 12.56 15.19
C SER A 470 2.20 12.57 16.20
N SER A 471 2.56 12.72 17.49
CA SER A 471 1.61 12.96 18.57
C SER A 471 1.49 14.45 18.90
N TRP A 472 0.57 14.80 19.80
CA TRP A 472 0.43 16.16 20.33
C TRP A 472 1.47 16.54 21.39
N GLY A 473 2.32 15.60 21.83
CA GLY A 473 3.39 15.89 22.78
C GLY A 473 3.96 14.70 23.57
N ASP A 474 3.62 13.46 23.24
CA ASP A 474 4.23 12.26 23.84
C ASP A 474 5.18 11.58 22.84
N GLU A 475 6.46 11.48 23.20
CA GLU A 475 7.52 10.93 22.34
C GLU A 475 7.54 9.39 22.32
N PHE A 476 6.90 8.74 23.30
CA PHE A 476 7.02 7.30 23.50
C PHE A 476 5.75 6.55 23.12
N TYR A 477 4.59 7.21 23.15
CA TYR A 477 3.31 6.56 22.92
C TYR A 477 2.41 7.39 22.02
N ILE A 478 1.70 6.68 21.15
CA ILE A 478 0.70 7.26 20.27
C ILE A 478 -0.53 6.37 20.23
N GLY A 479 -1.72 6.98 20.20
CA GLY A 479 -2.96 6.24 20.29
C GLY A 479 -4.13 6.90 19.59
N LEU A 480 -5.20 6.13 19.47
CA LEU A 480 -6.49 6.56 18.96
C LEU A 480 -7.59 5.89 19.79
N ASN A 481 -8.77 6.50 19.81
CA ASN A 481 -9.96 5.88 20.38
C ASN A 481 -10.68 4.98 19.36
N GLY A 482 -10.69 5.35 18.07
CA GLY A 482 -11.49 4.64 17.08
C GLY A 482 -11.29 5.08 15.64
N ILE A 483 -11.73 4.24 14.71
CA ILE A 483 -11.76 4.50 13.26
C ILE A 483 -13.07 3.98 12.69
N GLU A 484 -13.73 4.76 11.84
CA GLU A 484 -14.92 4.36 11.10
C GLU A 484 -14.75 4.62 9.61
N LEU A 485 -15.15 3.65 8.78
CA LEU A 485 -15.23 3.80 7.34
C LEU A 485 -16.70 3.77 6.92
N TYR A 486 -17.07 4.62 5.96
CA TYR A 486 -18.44 4.72 5.46
C TYR A 486 -18.51 4.35 3.97
N ASN A 487 -19.52 3.55 3.62
CA ASN A 487 -19.81 3.19 2.23
C ASN A 487 -20.41 4.37 1.45
N ARG A 488 -20.74 4.16 0.16
CA ARG A 488 -21.37 5.17 -0.71
C ARG A 488 -22.71 5.70 -0.19
N ARG A 489 -23.47 4.85 0.49
CA ARG A 489 -24.77 5.17 1.12
C ARG A 489 -24.62 5.90 2.46
N ASN A 490 -23.39 6.30 2.83
CA ASN A 490 -23.05 6.92 4.11
C ASN A 490 -23.39 6.05 5.33
N GLN A 491 -23.36 4.73 5.16
CA GLN A 491 -23.52 3.77 6.25
C GLN A 491 -22.15 3.27 6.69
N ILE A 492 -22.00 3.00 7.99
CA ILE A 492 -20.76 2.46 8.55
C ILE A 492 -20.53 1.07 7.95
N ILE A 493 -19.34 0.87 7.39
CA ILE A 493 -18.86 -0.44 6.97
C ILE A 493 -18.53 -1.23 8.24
N LYS A 494 -19.22 -2.35 8.43
CA LYS A 494 -19.01 -3.20 9.60
C LYS A 494 -17.69 -3.98 9.47
N LEU A 495 -16.64 -3.44 10.08
CA LEU A 495 -15.33 -4.08 10.15
C LEU A 495 -15.34 -5.23 11.17
N ARG A 496 -14.54 -6.26 10.87
CA ARG A 496 -14.24 -7.38 11.77
C ARG A 496 -12.77 -7.31 12.18
N PRO A 497 -12.34 -8.00 13.26
CA PRO A 497 -10.94 -8.05 13.66
C PRO A 497 -9.99 -8.46 12.51
N GLN A 498 -10.42 -9.39 11.64
CA GLN A 498 -9.66 -9.81 10.46
C GLN A 498 -9.43 -8.70 9.42
N ASN A 499 -10.24 -7.64 9.42
CA ASN A 499 -10.06 -6.49 8.53
C ASN A 499 -9.08 -5.48 9.09
N LEU A 500 -8.57 -5.66 10.31
CA LEU A 500 -7.78 -4.65 10.99
C LEU A 500 -6.40 -5.21 11.35
N ALA A 501 -5.38 -4.43 11.05
CA ALA A 501 -4.04 -4.67 11.59
C ALA A 501 -3.42 -3.35 12.04
N ALA A 502 -2.50 -3.42 13.00
CA ALA A 502 -1.71 -2.27 13.41
C ALA A 502 -0.25 -2.65 13.60
N PHE A 503 0.64 -1.72 13.31
CA PHE A 503 2.08 -1.88 13.50
C PHE A 503 2.70 -0.62 14.12
N PRO A 504 3.28 -0.69 15.31
CA PRO A 504 3.24 -1.85 16.22
C PRO A 504 1.81 -2.14 16.69
N GLU A 505 1.52 -3.40 17.04
CA GLU A 505 0.15 -3.82 17.34
C GLU A 505 -0.43 -3.07 18.55
N SER A 506 0.28 -3.05 19.66
CA SER A 506 -0.09 -2.31 20.87
C SER A 506 1.10 -2.20 21.82
N VAL A 507 0.92 -1.54 22.96
CA VAL A 507 1.91 -1.51 24.05
C VAL A 507 2.32 -2.89 24.57
N ASN A 508 1.59 -3.96 24.26
CA ASN A 508 1.96 -5.33 24.64
C ASN A 508 3.22 -5.85 23.92
N ILE A 509 3.73 -5.14 22.91
CA ILE A 509 5.03 -5.48 22.30
C ILE A 509 6.21 -5.18 23.23
N LEU A 510 5.99 -4.40 24.31
CA LEU A 510 7.05 -4.04 25.24
C LEU A 510 7.26 -5.16 26.27
N PRO A 511 8.50 -5.61 26.55
CA PRO A 511 8.79 -6.74 27.42
C PRO A 511 8.24 -6.62 28.87
N ALA A 512 7.98 -5.40 29.33
CA ALA A 512 7.50 -5.11 30.68
C ALA A 512 5.96 -4.98 30.78
N VAL A 513 5.24 -5.12 29.66
CA VAL A 513 3.79 -4.93 29.59
C VAL A 513 3.14 -6.26 29.25
N GLU A 514 2.27 -6.74 30.14
CA GLU A 514 1.51 -7.97 29.92
C GLU A 514 0.01 -7.70 29.92
N ARG A 515 -0.68 -8.18 28.88
CA ARG A 515 -2.16 -8.22 28.79
C ARG A 515 -2.83 -6.85 29.00
N ASP A 516 -2.20 -5.78 28.50
CA ASP A 516 -2.82 -4.47 28.46
C ASP A 516 -4.03 -4.49 27.52
N PRO A 517 -5.20 -3.93 27.94
CA PRO A 517 -6.43 -4.02 27.16
C PRO A 517 -6.45 -3.13 25.91
N ARG A 518 -5.46 -2.26 25.71
CA ARG A 518 -5.42 -1.27 24.63
C ARG A 518 -4.90 -1.84 23.31
N THR A 519 -5.57 -2.89 22.83
CA THR A 519 -5.23 -3.62 21.59
C THR A 519 -5.83 -2.95 20.36
N SER A 520 -5.29 -3.26 19.17
CA SER A 520 -5.72 -2.69 17.89
C SER A 520 -7.22 -2.89 17.61
N GLU A 521 -7.80 -4.02 18.02
CA GLU A 521 -9.24 -4.30 17.88
C GLU A 521 -10.16 -3.23 18.49
N LYS A 522 -9.68 -2.46 19.48
CA LYS A 522 -10.46 -1.39 20.11
C LYS A 522 -10.75 -0.25 19.16
N LEU A 523 -10.00 -0.12 18.07
CA LEU A 523 -10.25 0.88 17.03
C LEU A 523 -11.61 0.70 16.34
N ILE A 524 -12.19 -0.50 16.37
CA ILE A 524 -13.42 -0.84 15.64
C ILE A 524 -14.54 -1.36 16.56
N ASP A 525 -14.43 -1.14 17.87
CA ASP A 525 -15.43 -1.63 18.84
C ASP A 525 -16.68 -0.73 18.95
N GLY A 526 -16.64 0.45 18.33
CA GLY A 526 -17.73 1.42 18.26
C GLY A 526 -17.88 2.32 19.49
N VAL A 527 -17.02 2.20 20.51
CA VAL A 527 -17.06 3.01 21.72
C VAL A 527 -16.04 4.15 21.64
N ASN A 528 -16.26 5.08 20.71
CA ASN A 528 -15.25 6.05 20.29
C ASN A 528 -15.09 7.27 21.23
N ASP A 529 -16.15 7.69 21.92
CA ASP A 529 -16.06 8.76 22.93
C ASP A 529 -15.94 8.17 24.35
N THR A 530 -14.70 8.00 24.80
CA THR A 530 -14.39 7.28 26.04
C THR A 530 -13.01 7.63 26.56
N THR A 531 -12.80 7.44 27.86
CA THR A 531 -11.47 7.47 28.51
C THR A 531 -11.10 6.13 29.11
N LYS A 532 -11.96 5.11 28.93
CA LYS A 532 -11.77 3.75 29.47
C LYS A 532 -10.73 2.99 28.63
N PRO A 533 -9.61 2.52 29.21
CA PRO A 533 -8.57 1.79 28.49
C PRO A 533 -9.06 0.55 27.72
N GLN A 534 -10.18 -0.03 28.12
CA GLN A 534 -10.78 -1.20 27.47
C GLN A 534 -11.39 -0.92 26.10
N HIS A 535 -11.49 0.36 25.72
CA HIS A 535 -12.12 0.86 24.51
C HIS A 535 -11.21 1.89 23.79
N MET A 536 -9.89 1.79 23.97
CA MET A 536 -8.93 2.68 23.34
C MET A 536 -7.73 1.88 22.87
N TRP A 537 -7.05 2.37 21.84
CA TRP A 537 -5.84 1.77 21.33
C TRP A 537 -4.62 2.63 21.69
N LEU A 538 -3.52 1.98 22.08
CA LEU A 538 -2.24 2.65 22.33
C LEU A 538 -1.10 1.74 21.88
N THR A 539 -0.13 2.33 21.21
CA THR A 539 1.07 1.64 20.72
C THR A 539 2.31 2.50 20.98
N PRO A 540 3.51 1.91 21.14
CA PRO A 540 4.71 2.71 21.28
C PRO A 540 5.06 3.44 19.98
N ALA A 541 5.53 4.67 20.09
CA ALA A 541 6.17 5.40 19.02
C ALA A 541 7.63 4.91 18.90
N LEU A 542 7.91 4.10 17.88
CA LEU A 542 9.25 3.55 17.67
C LEU A 542 10.15 4.58 16.95
N PRO A 543 11.42 4.72 17.34
CA PRO A 543 12.35 5.59 16.63
C PRO A 543 12.43 5.23 15.14
N ASN A 544 12.44 6.25 14.27
CA ASN A 544 12.54 6.11 12.81
C ASN A 544 11.42 5.27 12.15
N SER A 545 10.30 5.06 12.84
CA SER A 545 9.15 4.35 12.28
C SER A 545 7.83 5.00 12.70
N TYR A 546 6.87 4.98 11.79
CA TYR A 546 5.52 5.46 12.06
C TYR A 546 4.65 4.32 12.58
N ALA A 547 3.78 4.62 13.54
CA ALA A 547 2.67 3.73 13.84
C ALA A 547 1.72 3.72 12.63
N ARG A 548 1.23 2.54 12.26
CA ARG A 548 0.36 2.33 11.10
C ARG A 548 -0.85 1.52 11.52
N VAL A 549 -2.01 1.90 11.00
CA VAL A 549 -3.23 1.10 11.08
C VAL A 549 -3.64 0.76 9.65
N PHE A 550 -4.00 -0.50 9.42
CA PHE A 550 -4.43 -1.02 8.14
C PHE A 550 -5.87 -1.52 8.26
N VAL A 551 -6.73 -1.04 7.37
CA VAL A 551 -8.05 -1.62 7.15
C VAL A 551 -8.02 -2.36 5.81
N ILE A 552 -8.20 -3.68 5.85
CA ILE A 552 -7.88 -4.63 4.79
C ILE A 552 -9.15 -5.37 4.37
N PHE A 553 -9.41 -5.39 3.07
CA PHE A 553 -10.54 -6.07 2.45
C PHE A 553 -10.07 -7.14 1.45
N ASP A 554 -10.85 -8.22 1.34
CA ASP A 554 -10.62 -9.29 0.35
C ASP A 554 -11.17 -8.93 -1.03
N THR A 555 -12.04 -7.92 -1.11
CA THR A 555 -12.61 -7.38 -2.34
C THR A 555 -12.41 -5.86 -2.38
N PRO A 556 -12.25 -5.25 -3.57
CA PRO A 556 -12.23 -3.80 -3.71
C PRO A 556 -13.47 -3.20 -3.04
N THR A 557 -13.26 -2.34 -2.06
CA THR A 557 -14.33 -1.79 -1.24
C THR A 557 -14.39 -0.28 -1.42
N TYR A 558 -15.59 0.21 -1.75
CA TYR A 558 -15.82 1.64 -1.95
C TYR A 558 -16.05 2.37 -0.63
N VAL A 559 -15.17 3.31 -0.31
CA VAL A 559 -15.24 4.15 0.89
C VAL A 559 -15.48 5.60 0.47
N SER A 560 -16.50 6.22 1.04
CA SER A 560 -16.84 7.63 0.76
C SER A 560 -16.43 8.59 1.87
N ARG A 561 -16.14 8.07 3.08
CA ARG A 561 -15.76 8.88 4.23
C ARG A 561 -15.01 8.04 5.27
N ILE A 562 -14.02 8.65 5.94
CA ILE A 562 -13.23 8.03 7.01
C ILE A 562 -13.26 8.96 8.22
N ARG A 563 -13.65 8.44 9.38
CA ARG A 563 -13.56 9.15 10.67
C ARG A 563 -12.49 8.56 11.54
N ILE A 564 -11.68 9.42 12.16
CA ILE A 564 -10.64 9.06 13.11
C ILE A 564 -10.93 9.77 14.43
N PHE A 565 -11.03 8.99 15.50
CA PHE A 565 -11.31 9.46 16.85
C PHE A 565 -10.01 9.43 17.66
N ASN A 566 -9.58 10.59 18.13
CA ASN A 566 -8.27 10.78 18.75
C ASN A 566 -8.21 10.25 20.18
N TYR A 567 -7.00 9.99 20.70
CA TYR A 567 -6.82 9.46 22.05
C TYR A 567 -7.25 10.46 23.12
N ARG A 568 -8.23 10.09 23.95
CA ARG A 568 -8.83 11.03 24.91
C ARG A 568 -8.22 10.99 26.31
N LYS A 569 -7.87 9.81 26.84
CA LYS A 569 -7.43 9.66 28.24
C LYS A 569 -6.20 10.51 28.60
N THR A 570 -5.30 10.70 27.65
CA THR A 570 -4.12 11.56 27.80
C THR A 570 -3.92 12.27 26.47
N PRO A 571 -4.51 13.46 26.26
CA PRO A 571 -4.58 14.08 24.94
C PRO A 571 -3.23 14.28 24.26
N THR A 572 -2.14 14.47 25.00
CA THR A 572 -0.77 14.56 24.45
C THR A 572 -0.30 13.28 23.73
N ARG A 573 -0.87 12.11 24.06
CA ARG A 573 -0.65 10.83 23.36
C ARG A 573 -1.50 10.67 22.11
N GLY A 574 -2.44 11.59 21.89
CA GLY A 574 -3.24 11.62 20.68
C GLY A 574 -2.40 11.92 19.47
N VAL A 575 -2.83 11.39 18.32
CA VAL A 575 -2.24 11.70 17.01
C VAL A 575 -2.45 13.18 16.71
N ARG A 576 -1.39 13.84 16.22
CA ARG A 576 -1.47 15.18 15.65
C ARG A 576 -1.52 15.10 14.15
N HIS A 577 -0.46 14.64 13.50
CA HIS A 577 -0.42 14.55 12.03
C HIS A 577 -0.67 13.12 11.55
N VAL A 578 -1.48 12.98 10.49
CA VAL A 578 -1.85 11.70 9.89
C VAL A 578 -1.78 11.76 8.37
N ALA A 579 -1.37 10.65 7.73
CA ALA A 579 -1.51 10.46 6.29
C ALA A 579 -2.32 9.19 6.04
N ILE A 580 -3.36 9.27 5.22
CA ILE A 580 -4.22 8.16 4.82
C ILE A 580 -3.92 7.81 3.37
N SER A 581 -3.72 6.53 3.08
CA SER A 581 -3.52 6.01 1.73
C SER A 581 -4.48 4.88 1.40
N ALA A 582 -4.88 4.77 0.14
CA ALA A 582 -5.68 3.70 -0.43
C ALA A 582 -4.84 2.98 -1.49
N ASP A 583 -4.57 1.67 -1.31
CA ASP A 583 -3.69 0.86 -2.19
C ASP A 583 -2.38 1.58 -2.56
N ASP A 584 -1.61 2.00 -1.54
CA ASP A 584 -0.36 2.78 -1.63
C ASP A 584 -0.49 4.26 -2.06
N LEU A 585 -1.64 4.70 -2.59
CA LEU A 585 -1.85 6.09 -3.01
C LEU A 585 -2.34 6.94 -1.84
N ILE A 586 -1.64 8.03 -1.51
CA ILE A 586 -2.08 8.97 -0.46
C ILE A 586 -3.37 9.66 -0.91
N ILE A 587 -4.41 9.56 -0.09
CA ILE A 587 -5.75 10.14 -0.34
C ILE A 587 -6.06 11.30 0.60
N TYR A 588 -5.33 11.42 1.72
CA TYR A 588 -5.47 12.51 2.68
C TYR A 588 -4.18 12.67 3.49
N SER A 589 -3.83 13.91 3.82
CA SER A 589 -2.78 14.23 4.79
C SER A 589 -3.21 15.46 5.58
N GLY A 590 -3.14 15.41 6.90
CA GLY A 590 -3.62 16.51 7.72
C GLY A 590 -3.48 16.29 9.22
N GLU A 591 -4.20 17.11 9.97
CA GLU A 591 -4.13 17.15 11.43
C GLU A 591 -5.40 16.58 12.05
N VAL A 592 -5.24 15.76 13.09
CA VAL A 592 -6.31 15.21 13.91
C VAL A 592 -6.51 16.13 15.11
N PRO A 593 -7.72 16.69 15.33
CA PRO A 593 -7.98 17.57 16.46
C PRO A 593 -7.61 16.93 17.80
N LEU A 594 -7.01 17.73 18.69
CA LEU A 594 -6.69 17.31 20.05
C LEU A 594 -7.98 17.00 20.83
N SER A 595 -8.00 15.88 21.55
CA SER A 595 -9.11 15.57 22.46
C SER A 595 -9.15 16.51 23.66
N THR A 596 -10.35 16.84 24.13
CA THR A 596 -10.55 17.66 25.33
C THR A 596 -10.96 16.79 26.52
N SER A 597 -11.07 17.41 27.70
CA SER A 597 -11.64 16.74 28.87
C SER A 597 -13.11 16.37 28.68
N ALA A 598 -13.85 17.08 27.82
CA ALA A 598 -15.27 16.87 27.56
C ALA A 598 -15.53 15.88 26.41
N ASP A 599 -14.79 16.02 25.31
CA ASP A 599 -15.08 15.34 24.04
C ASP A 599 -13.81 14.78 23.38
N THR A 600 -13.95 13.63 22.71
CA THR A 600 -12.91 13.08 21.83
C THR A 600 -12.73 13.97 20.58
N GLY A 601 -11.48 14.28 20.23
CA GLY A 601 -11.17 14.97 18.98
C GLY A 601 -11.46 14.08 17.78
N VAL A 602 -12.16 14.60 16.77
CA VAL A 602 -12.59 13.82 15.60
C VAL A 602 -12.10 14.48 14.32
N LEU A 603 -11.37 13.71 13.52
CA LEU A 603 -11.10 14.05 12.12
C LEU A 603 -12.13 13.33 11.24
N ASP A 604 -12.87 14.08 10.42
CA ASP A 604 -13.85 13.55 9.46
C ASP A 604 -13.36 13.85 8.04
N VAL A 605 -12.88 12.83 7.33
CA VAL A 605 -12.33 12.93 5.98
C VAL A 605 -13.38 12.49 4.97
N SER A 606 -13.90 13.44 4.20
CA SER A 606 -14.75 13.15 3.04
C SER A 606 -13.88 12.71 1.86
N LEU A 607 -14.26 11.61 1.22
CA LEU A 607 -13.66 11.10 -0.02
C LEU A 607 -14.59 11.29 -1.22
N ARG A 608 -15.64 12.10 -1.05
CA ARG A 608 -16.57 12.51 -2.11
C ARG A 608 -15.93 13.65 -2.90
N GLU A 609 -15.94 13.57 -4.23
CA GLU A 609 -15.61 14.74 -5.06
C GLU A 609 -16.70 15.79 -4.82
N LEU A 610 -16.30 17.02 -4.45
CA LEU A 610 -17.21 18.15 -4.37
C LEU A 610 -17.56 18.53 -5.81
N GLU A 611 -18.84 18.50 -6.17
CA GLU A 611 -19.30 19.18 -7.39
C GLU A 611 -19.08 20.68 -7.19
N ASP A 612 -18.19 21.27 -7.97
CA ASP A 612 -18.05 22.73 -8.08
C ASP A 612 -19.41 23.32 -8.49
N TYR A 613 -19.93 24.23 -7.65
CA TYR A 613 -21.12 25.05 -7.92
C TYR A 613 -20.83 26.21 -8.87
#